data_AF-N1RUI1-F1
#
_entry.id   AF-N1RUI1-F1
#
_cell.length_a   1.000
_cell.length_b   1.000
_cell.length_c   1.000
_cell.angle_alpha   90.00
_cell.angle_beta   90.00
_cell.angle_gamma   90.00
#
_symmetry.space_group_name_H-M   'P 1'
#
loop_
_entity.id
_entity.type
_entity.pdbx_description
1 polymer ?
#
loop_
_entity_poly.entity_id
_entity_poly.type
_entity_poly.pdbx_seq_one_letter_code
_entity_poly.pdbx_strand_id
1 'polypeptide(L)'
;MARIKHVNQETHQILDEYGRTRFFHGTNVVMKEAPWYRPFEWTPGVSSFGERDVQNMQDLGLNIVRLGHSWAGAEPIRGEYNQTFLDIMKKQTKLAEEHGIYVLVDVHQDVLAKQLCGHGVPDWFVKKDWVTGFRRFPFPQKLKPFTTDRDGFPSPQSQCNTIDWSLSYLSVAVGNAFGRLYNNFDGLGDAFAAYWKKLASEYVDTTNVVGYNLLNEPWAGDTYADPTLLVPGVADRKALEGLWNRASKKIRMVDNDTLIWFEGTTFDVLSGFNNVPLGDGSKTVHSFHYYNPPQLGPLKDTLYNRHKDNVRLKTAGVLTELTFWMGDDKQMTGLVEAMSATDANMVSWI
;
A
#
# COMPACT_ATOMS: atom_id res chain seq x y z
N MET A 1 10.65 19.54 11.54
CA MET A 1 9.22 19.35 11.23
C MET A 1 8.49 18.92 12.50
N ALA A 2 7.16 19.08 12.58
CA ALA A 2 6.40 18.63 13.75
C ALA A 2 6.09 17.14 13.61
N ARG A 3 6.24 16.34 14.68
CA ARG A 3 5.87 14.93 14.63
C ARG A 3 4.36 14.75 14.50
N ILE A 4 3.95 13.81 13.67
CA ILE A 4 2.56 13.36 13.56
C ILE A 4 2.38 12.15 14.48
N LYS A 5 1.45 12.23 15.44
CA LYS A 5 1.42 11.25 16.54
C LYS A 5 0.04 10.71 16.89
N HIS A 6 -1.03 11.38 16.47
CA HIS A 6 -2.36 10.99 16.88
C HIS A 6 -3.45 11.44 15.90
N VAL A 7 -4.58 10.78 16.01
CA VAL A 7 -5.84 11.13 15.37
C VAL A 7 -6.81 11.63 16.43
N ASN A 8 -7.46 12.76 16.15
CA ASN A 8 -8.61 13.20 16.92
C ASN A 8 -9.84 12.38 16.51
N GLN A 9 -10.38 11.61 17.45
CA GLN A 9 -11.49 10.68 17.19
C GLN A 9 -12.87 11.36 17.15
N GLU A 10 -12.97 12.64 17.53
CA GLU A 10 -14.19 13.43 17.42
C GLU A 10 -14.27 14.17 16.08
N THR A 11 -13.14 14.73 15.64
CA THR A 11 -13.06 15.46 14.37
C THR A 11 -12.65 14.57 13.19
N HIS A 12 -12.14 13.37 13.46
CA HIS A 12 -11.61 12.42 12.46
C HIS A 12 -10.46 12.99 11.64
N GLN A 13 -9.61 13.81 12.28
CA GLN A 13 -8.49 14.49 11.66
C GLN A 13 -7.16 14.09 12.28
N ILE A 14 -6.10 14.12 11.48
CA ILE A 14 -4.73 13.84 11.91
C ILE A 14 -4.17 15.08 12.59
N LEU A 15 -3.55 14.89 13.76
CA LEU A 15 -2.97 15.95 14.56
C LEU A 15 -1.45 15.78 14.67
N ASP A 16 -0.75 16.92 14.64
CA ASP A 16 0.65 16.96 15.04
C ASP A 16 0.83 17.06 16.56
N GLU A 17 2.06 16.99 17.03
CA GLU A 17 2.42 17.04 18.46
C GLU A 17 2.02 18.34 19.18
N TYR A 18 1.64 19.40 18.45
CA TYR A 18 1.14 20.66 19.00
C TYR A 18 -0.39 20.74 18.99
N GLY A 19 -1.08 19.67 18.60
CA GLY A 19 -2.54 19.61 18.51
C GLY A 19 -3.13 20.30 17.28
N ARG A 20 -2.32 20.62 16.27
CA ARG A 20 -2.81 21.24 15.03
C ARG A 20 -3.30 20.18 14.06
N THR A 21 -4.47 20.40 13.47
CA THR A 21 -4.95 19.59 12.33
C THR A 21 -4.01 19.73 11.14
N ARG A 22 -3.63 18.61 10.55
CA ARG A 22 -2.73 18.54 9.40
C ARG A 22 -3.44 17.97 8.19
N PHE A 23 -3.36 18.70 7.09
CA PHE A 23 -3.76 18.24 5.76
C PHE A 23 -2.51 17.90 4.96
N PHE A 24 -2.54 16.74 4.31
CA PHE A 24 -1.44 16.23 3.51
C PHE A 24 -1.84 16.20 2.04
N HIS A 25 -1.06 16.87 1.20
CA HIS A 25 -1.21 16.93 -0.25
C HIS A 25 0.13 16.59 -0.87
N GLY A 26 0.18 15.55 -1.71
CA GLY A 26 1.44 14.96 -2.13
C GLY A 26 1.39 14.12 -3.39
N THR A 27 2.44 13.33 -3.57
CA THR A 27 2.57 12.38 -4.69
C THR A 27 3.05 11.03 -4.21
N ASN A 28 2.83 10.02 -5.05
CA ASN A 28 3.37 8.68 -4.89
C ASN A 28 4.75 8.54 -5.57
N VAL A 29 5.74 8.03 -4.85
CA VAL A 29 7.07 7.69 -5.39
C VAL A 29 7.35 6.22 -5.08
N VAL A 30 7.14 5.37 -6.09
CA VAL A 30 7.24 3.92 -5.97
C VAL A 30 8.12 3.37 -7.09
N MET A 31 9.08 2.50 -6.76
CA MET A 31 9.84 1.71 -7.72
C MET A 31 9.53 0.23 -7.50
N LYS A 32 8.80 -0.38 -8.45
CA LYS A 32 8.25 -1.74 -8.31
C LYS A 32 9.26 -2.86 -8.67
N GLU A 33 10.34 -2.50 -9.35
CA GLU A 33 11.37 -3.41 -9.83
C GLU A 33 12.74 -3.10 -9.22
N ALA A 34 13.65 -4.08 -9.26
CA ALA A 34 15.02 -3.90 -8.80
C ALA A 34 15.68 -2.68 -9.47
N PRO A 35 16.37 -1.80 -8.71
CA PRO A 35 16.83 -2.01 -7.33
C PRO A 35 15.84 -1.54 -6.24
N TRP A 36 14.54 -1.35 -6.57
CA TRP A 36 13.43 -0.98 -5.67
C TRP A 36 13.51 0.40 -5.01
N TYR A 37 14.48 1.21 -5.40
CA TYR A 37 14.56 2.63 -5.06
C TYR A 37 14.80 3.44 -6.34
N ARG A 38 14.42 4.73 -6.30
CA ARG A 38 14.69 5.67 -7.39
C ARG A 38 16.12 6.22 -7.24
N PRO A 39 16.91 6.35 -8.32
CA PRO A 39 18.20 7.02 -8.23
C PRO A 39 18.03 8.48 -7.75
N PHE A 40 19.03 8.98 -7.01
CA PHE A 40 19.05 10.38 -6.57
C PHE A 40 19.37 11.32 -7.74
N GLU A 41 20.23 10.89 -8.66
CA GLU A 41 20.58 11.68 -9.84
C GLU A 41 19.57 11.47 -10.95
N TRP A 42 19.11 12.57 -11.54
CA TRP A 42 18.26 12.53 -12.71
C TRP A 42 19.08 12.15 -13.95
N THR A 43 18.56 11.21 -14.74
CA THR A 43 19.10 10.90 -16.07
C THR A 43 17.96 10.75 -17.07
N PRO A 44 18.15 11.12 -18.35
CA PRO A 44 17.11 11.00 -19.37
C PRO A 44 16.54 9.57 -19.45
N GLY A 45 15.21 9.45 -19.35
CA GLY A 45 14.51 8.17 -19.44
C GLY A 45 14.46 7.35 -18.14
N VAL A 46 15.07 7.83 -17.05
CA VAL A 46 15.02 7.17 -15.74
C VAL A 46 14.40 8.14 -14.75
N SER A 47 13.27 7.76 -14.13
CA SER A 47 12.69 8.58 -13.06
C SER A 47 13.52 8.48 -11.79
N SER A 48 13.82 9.65 -11.23
CA SER A 48 14.61 9.86 -10.02
C SER A 48 13.74 10.20 -8.81
N PHE A 49 14.38 10.21 -7.64
CA PHE A 49 13.88 10.89 -6.45
C PHE A 49 15.08 11.52 -5.74
N GLY A 50 15.48 12.67 -6.27
CA GLY A 50 16.63 13.46 -5.85
C GLY A 50 16.28 14.85 -5.34
N GLU A 51 17.31 15.65 -5.06
CA GLU A 51 17.17 16.99 -4.49
C GLU A 51 16.27 17.88 -5.34
N ARG A 52 16.44 17.84 -6.67
CA ARG A 52 15.59 18.61 -7.59
C ARG A 52 14.13 18.16 -7.56
N ASP A 53 13.86 16.87 -7.42
CA ASP A 53 12.50 16.33 -7.39
C ASP A 53 11.78 16.77 -6.11
N VAL A 54 12.45 16.68 -4.96
CA VAL A 54 11.90 17.13 -3.67
C VAL A 54 11.75 18.65 -3.62
N GLN A 55 12.69 19.41 -4.20
CA GLN A 55 12.54 20.87 -4.36
C GLN A 55 11.31 21.21 -5.21
N ASN A 56 11.06 20.50 -6.32
CA ASN A 56 9.87 20.72 -7.12
C ASN A 56 8.59 20.44 -6.32
N MET A 57 8.57 19.41 -5.47
CA MET A 57 7.43 19.14 -4.58
C MET A 57 7.19 20.31 -3.62
N GLN A 58 8.26 20.83 -3.00
CA GLN A 58 8.19 21.99 -2.12
C GLN A 58 7.70 23.25 -2.86
N ASP A 59 8.23 23.52 -4.05
CA ASP A 59 7.87 24.68 -4.89
C ASP A 59 6.39 24.65 -5.30
N LEU A 60 5.83 23.45 -5.49
CA LEU A 60 4.41 23.22 -5.77
C LEU A 60 3.52 23.28 -4.51
N GLY A 61 4.10 23.47 -3.33
CA GLY A 61 3.37 23.50 -2.05
C GLY A 61 2.91 22.12 -1.56
N LEU A 62 3.41 21.03 -2.16
CA LEU A 62 3.18 19.69 -1.64
C LEU A 62 3.95 19.51 -0.34
N ASN A 63 3.42 18.69 0.56
CA ASN A 63 3.98 18.51 1.90
C ASN A 63 4.18 17.05 2.30
N ILE A 64 3.82 16.08 1.46
CA ILE A 64 3.99 14.65 1.73
C ILE A 64 4.41 13.90 0.46
N VAL A 65 5.12 12.79 0.65
CA VAL A 65 5.33 11.75 -0.35
C VAL A 65 4.91 10.40 0.22
N ARG A 66 4.15 9.61 -0.54
CA ARG A 66 3.93 8.18 -0.27
C ARG A 66 5.08 7.41 -0.91
N LEU A 67 6.03 6.98 -0.08
CA LEU A 67 7.30 6.40 -0.51
C LEU A 67 7.26 4.87 -0.43
N GLY A 68 7.28 4.24 -1.60
CA GLY A 68 7.16 2.79 -1.74
C GLY A 68 8.37 2.04 -1.21
N HIS A 69 8.14 1.11 -0.30
CA HIS A 69 9.09 0.18 0.29
C HIS A 69 8.74 -1.25 -0.14
N SER A 70 9.61 -1.85 -0.95
CA SER A 70 9.40 -3.23 -1.38
C SER A 70 9.87 -4.23 -0.32
N TRP A 71 9.01 -5.16 0.08
CA TRP A 71 9.41 -6.29 0.93
C TRP A 71 10.46 -7.15 0.21
N ALA A 72 10.34 -7.34 -1.10
CA ALA A 72 11.34 -8.05 -1.91
C ALA A 72 12.74 -7.43 -1.83
N GLY A 73 12.83 -6.09 -1.86
CA GLY A 73 14.10 -5.37 -1.72
C GLY A 73 14.69 -5.47 -0.31
N ALA A 74 13.84 -5.49 0.71
CA ALA A 74 14.24 -5.50 2.11
C ALA A 74 14.60 -6.88 2.66
N GLU A 75 13.97 -7.96 2.21
CA GLU A 75 14.18 -9.33 2.73
C GLU A 75 14.40 -10.34 1.57
N PRO A 76 15.52 -10.25 0.84
CA PRO A 76 15.79 -11.12 -0.31
C PRO A 76 15.94 -12.59 0.07
N ILE A 77 16.34 -12.88 1.30
CA ILE A 77 16.39 -14.22 1.91
C ILE A 77 15.55 -14.17 3.17
N ARG A 78 14.70 -15.19 3.38
CA ARG A 78 13.77 -15.21 4.52
C ARG A 78 14.52 -15.12 5.85
N GLY A 79 14.21 -14.09 6.64
CA GLY A 79 14.84 -13.76 7.91
C GLY A 79 16.13 -12.95 7.82
N GLU A 80 16.64 -12.67 6.62
CA GLU A 80 17.86 -11.91 6.39
C GLU A 80 17.55 -10.61 5.64
N TYR A 81 17.72 -9.48 6.33
CA TYR A 81 17.34 -8.17 5.81
C TYR A 81 18.52 -7.47 5.12
N ASN A 82 18.24 -6.87 3.96
CA ASN A 82 19.18 -6.09 3.18
C ASN A 82 19.33 -4.67 3.77
N GLN A 83 20.28 -4.50 4.70
CA GLN A 83 20.52 -3.20 5.33
C GLN A 83 20.91 -2.11 4.32
N THR A 84 21.65 -2.45 3.26
CA THR A 84 22.03 -1.48 2.22
C THR A 84 20.80 -0.86 1.56
N PHE A 85 19.78 -1.66 1.25
CA PHE A 85 18.51 -1.16 0.72
C PHE A 85 17.80 -0.24 1.73
N LEU A 86 17.67 -0.68 2.98
CA LEU A 86 17.02 0.11 4.05
C LEU A 86 17.74 1.46 4.28
N ASP A 87 19.07 1.48 4.25
CA ASP A 87 19.88 2.68 4.39
C ASP A 87 19.66 3.67 3.23
N ILE A 88 19.48 3.16 2.01
CA ILE A 88 19.16 3.99 0.83
C ILE A 88 17.77 4.61 0.99
N MET A 89 16.77 3.83 1.39
CA MET A 89 15.42 4.34 1.64
C MET A 89 15.42 5.40 2.75
N LYS A 90 16.20 5.19 3.83
CA LYS A 90 16.37 6.17 4.91
C LYS A 90 17.01 7.47 4.42
N LYS A 91 17.96 7.41 3.49
CA LYS A 91 18.52 8.61 2.83
C LYS A 91 17.47 9.36 2.01
N GLN A 92 16.59 8.66 1.29
CA GLN A 92 15.47 9.29 0.58
C GLN A 92 14.47 9.93 1.53
N THR A 93 14.16 9.28 2.66
CA THR A 93 13.33 9.86 3.72
C THR A 93 13.97 11.11 4.33
N LYS A 94 15.29 11.09 4.52
CA LYS A 94 16.04 12.24 5.04
C LYS A 94 16.04 13.42 4.07
N LEU A 95 16.21 13.15 2.78
CA LEU A 95 16.14 14.16 1.73
C LEU A 95 14.77 14.87 1.71
N ALA A 96 13.68 14.11 1.86
CA ALA A 96 12.35 14.68 2.04
C ALA A 96 12.26 15.55 3.30
N GLU A 97 12.81 15.10 4.43
CA GLU A 97 12.81 15.87 5.69
C GLU A 97 13.52 17.23 5.55
N GLU A 98 14.67 17.25 4.88
CA GLU A 98 15.50 18.45 4.67
C GLU A 98 14.77 19.54 3.87
N HIS A 99 13.75 19.16 3.10
CA HIS A 99 12.90 20.06 2.31
C HIS A 99 11.49 20.22 2.91
N GLY A 100 11.26 19.78 4.14
CA GLY A 100 9.97 19.95 4.81
C GLY A 100 8.85 19.02 4.29
N ILE A 101 9.22 17.92 3.61
CA ILE A 101 8.29 16.94 3.06
C ILE A 101 8.15 15.75 4.02
N TYR A 102 6.91 15.45 4.39
CA TYR A 102 6.55 14.27 5.17
C TYR A 102 6.64 13.00 4.33
N VAL A 103 6.82 11.85 4.97
CA VAL A 103 6.87 10.54 4.30
C VAL A 103 5.82 9.62 4.90
N LEU A 104 4.97 9.07 4.05
CA LEU A 104 4.20 7.87 4.35
C LEU A 104 5.01 6.67 3.86
N VAL A 105 5.43 5.80 4.77
CA VAL A 105 6.17 4.56 4.43
C VAL A 105 5.15 3.53 3.96
N ASP A 106 5.19 3.18 2.68
CA ASP A 106 4.20 2.33 2.05
C ASP A 106 4.78 0.98 1.64
N VAL A 107 4.30 -0.12 2.22
CA VAL A 107 4.68 -1.45 1.72
C VAL A 107 3.86 -1.77 0.48
N HIS A 108 4.48 -1.55 -0.67
CA HIS A 108 3.80 -1.58 -1.96
C HIS A 108 3.81 -2.97 -2.60
N GLN A 109 2.70 -3.34 -3.24
CA GLN A 109 2.56 -4.56 -4.03
C GLN A 109 1.53 -4.36 -5.15
N ASP A 110 1.71 -5.08 -6.26
CA ASP A 110 0.68 -5.29 -7.27
C ASP A 110 0.71 -6.76 -7.67
N VAL A 111 -0.43 -7.45 -7.59
CA VAL A 111 -0.52 -8.90 -7.90
C VAL A 111 0.46 -9.74 -7.06
N LEU A 112 0.84 -9.21 -5.90
CA LEU A 112 1.66 -9.76 -4.83
C LEU A 112 3.13 -10.09 -5.19
N ALA A 113 3.39 -10.86 -6.26
CA ALA A 113 4.67 -11.54 -6.46
C ALA A 113 5.09 -11.67 -7.92
N LYS A 114 6.41 -11.70 -8.16
CA LYS A 114 7.01 -11.86 -9.50
C LYS A 114 6.61 -13.15 -10.21
N GLN A 115 6.45 -14.25 -9.47
CA GLN A 115 5.95 -15.54 -9.99
C GLN A 115 4.54 -15.43 -10.60
N LEU A 116 3.80 -14.39 -10.25
CA LEU A 116 2.43 -14.12 -10.67
C LEU A 116 2.36 -12.89 -11.60
N CYS A 117 3.48 -12.53 -12.23
CA CYS A 117 3.63 -11.31 -13.03
C CYS A 117 3.36 -10.01 -12.24
N GLY A 118 3.53 -10.05 -10.92
CA GLY A 118 3.37 -8.93 -10.01
C GLY A 118 4.66 -8.49 -9.32
N HIS A 119 4.50 -7.68 -8.27
CA HIS A 119 5.57 -7.09 -7.47
C HIS A 119 5.14 -7.00 -6.01
N GLY A 120 6.10 -6.98 -5.08
CA GLY A 120 5.83 -6.69 -3.67
C GLY A 120 6.57 -7.62 -2.72
N VAL A 121 6.15 -8.89 -2.66
CA VAL A 121 6.74 -9.89 -1.77
C VAL A 121 8.06 -10.45 -2.32
N PRO A 122 8.97 -10.95 -1.45
CA PRO A 122 10.22 -11.54 -1.88
C PRO A 122 10.07 -12.78 -2.76
N ASP A 123 11.11 -13.05 -3.56
CA ASP A 123 11.19 -14.20 -4.46
C ASP A 123 11.01 -15.55 -3.74
N TRP A 124 11.39 -15.65 -2.46
CA TRP A 124 11.19 -16.88 -1.70
C TRP A 124 9.73 -17.13 -1.29
N PHE A 125 8.82 -16.16 -1.44
CA PHE A 125 7.45 -16.23 -0.92
C PHE A 125 6.61 -17.27 -1.68
N VAL A 126 6.35 -17.06 -2.98
CA VAL A 126 5.47 -17.91 -3.78
C VAL A 126 6.20 -19.15 -4.28
N LYS A 127 5.65 -20.34 -4.02
CA LYS A 127 6.21 -21.60 -4.51
C LYS A 127 5.46 -22.11 -5.74
N LYS A 128 6.21 -22.69 -6.69
CA LYS A 128 5.70 -23.16 -7.99
C LYS A 128 4.65 -24.27 -7.93
N ASP A 129 4.58 -24.98 -6.81
CA ASP A 129 3.76 -26.18 -6.58
C ASP A 129 2.53 -25.93 -5.71
N TRP A 130 2.32 -24.70 -5.22
CA TRP A 130 1.13 -24.34 -4.45
C TRP A 130 -0.19 -24.54 -5.22
N VAL A 131 -0.17 -24.33 -6.53
CA VAL A 131 -1.29 -24.60 -7.43
C VAL A 131 -0.81 -25.53 -8.53
N THR A 132 -1.59 -26.57 -8.85
CA THR A 132 -1.19 -27.61 -9.81
C THR A 132 -2.13 -27.71 -11.01
N GLY A 133 -1.72 -28.47 -12.02
CA GLY A 133 -2.52 -28.75 -13.21
C GLY A 133 -2.82 -27.52 -14.05
N PHE A 134 -4.05 -27.47 -14.60
CA PHE A 134 -4.52 -26.39 -15.47
C PHE A 134 -4.88 -25.10 -14.72
N ARG A 135 -5.03 -25.17 -13.39
CA ARG A 135 -5.37 -24.01 -12.53
C ARG A 135 -4.16 -23.13 -12.20
N ARG A 136 -2.96 -23.55 -12.60
CA ARG A 136 -1.74 -22.74 -12.47
C ARG A 136 -1.91 -21.40 -13.17
N PHE A 137 -1.13 -20.42 -12.73
CA PHE A 137 -1.13 -19.08 -13.31
C PHE A 137 -0.94 -19.14 -14.84
N PRO A 138 -1.73 -18.40 -15.64
CA PRO A 138 -2.66 -17.32 -15.25
C PRO A 138 -4.15 -17.70 -15.33
N PHE A 139 -4.54 -18.94 -15.03
CA PHE A 139 -5.97 -19.32 -15.05
C PHE A 139 -6.79 -18.42 -14.11
N PRO A 140 -7.92 -17.84 -14.56
CA PRO A 140 -8.71 -18.21 -15.73
C PRO A 140 -8.44 -17.41 -17.00
N GLN A 141 -7.56 -16.40 -16.98
CA GLN A 141 -7.29 -15.58 -18.17
C GLN A 141 -6.77 -16.43 -19.34
N LYS A 142 -6.02 -17.50 -19.03
CA LYS A 142 -5.64 -18.53 -20.00
C LYS A 142 -5.83 -19.92 -19.44
N LEU A 143 -6.27 -20.83 -20.30
CA LEU A 143 -6.43 -22.26 -19.96
C LEU A 143 -5.09 -23.01 -19.93
N LYS A 144 -4.10 -22.54 -20.67
CA LYS A 144 -2.74 -23.09 -20.67
C LYS A 144 -1.91 -22.33 -19.62
N PRO A 145 -1.37 -23.01 -18.60
CA PRO A 145 -0.46 -22.41 -17.65
C PRO A 145 0.79 -21.84 -18.32
N PHE A 146 1.35 -20.79 -17.73
CA PHE A 146 2.65 -20.28 -18.15
C PHE A 146 3.75 -21.31 -17.91
N THR A 147 4.73 -21.32 -18.83
CA THR A 147 6.00 -21.99 -18.58
C THR A 147 6.80 -21.17 -17.59
N THR A 148 7.44 -21.84 -16.65
CA THR A 148 8.25 -21.20 -15.60
C THR A 148 9.65 -21.80 -15.55
N ASP A 149 10.59 -21.03 -15.04
CA ASP A 149 11.94 -21.53 -14.73
C ASP A 149 11.96 -22.39 -13.45
N ARG A 150 13.17 -22.73 -12.98
CA ARG A 150 13.33 -23.59 -11.79
C ARG A 150 12.74 -22.97 -10.51
N ASP A 151 12.76 -21.64 -10.42
CA ASP A 151 12.38 -20.82 -9.26
C ASP A 151 10.89 -20.41 -9.33
N GLY A 152 10.23 -20.72 -10.44
CA GLY A 152 8.79 -20.51 -10.63
C GLY A 152 8.46 -19.20 -11.33
N PHE A 153 9.45 -18.46 -11.85
CA PHE A 153 9.20 -17.23 -12.59
C PHE A 153 8.73 -17.52 -14.01
N PRO A 154 7.76 -16.77 -14.57
CA PRO A 154 7.35 -16.88 -15.97
C PRO A 154 8.55 -16.78 -16.92
N SER A 155 8.73 -17.79 -17.78
CA SER A 155 9.85 -17.87 -18.72
C SER A 155 9.36 -18.30 -20.12
N PRO A 156 9.46 -17.43 -21.14
CA PRO A 156 10.04 -16.08 -21.09
C PRO A 156 9.17 -15.09 -20.30
N GLN A 157 9.80 -14.04 -19.76
CA GLN A 157 9.13 -12.97 -18.99
C GLN A 157 8.03 -12.27 -19.80
N SER A 158 8.17 -12.21 -21.12
CA SER A 158 7.19 -11.60 -22.04
C SER A 158 5.81 -12.26 -21.99
N GLN A 159 5.67 -13.46 -21.41
CA GLN A 159 4.36 -14.05 -21.13
C GLN A 159 3.48 -13.13 -20.27
N CYS A 160 4.07 -12.38 -19.34
CA CYS A 160 3.34 -11.42 -18.51
C CYS A 160 2.65 -10.32 -19.33
N ASN A 161 3.17 -9.97 -20.50
CA ASN A 161 2.58 -8.96 -21.39
C ASN A 161 1.38 -9.48 -22.19
N THR A 162 0.98 -10.74 -21.97
CA THR A 162 -0.07 -11.42 -22.74
C THR A 162 -1.37 -11.63 -21.97
N ILE A 163 -1.46 -11.04 -20.78
CA ILE A 163 -2.60 -11.06 -19.87
C ILE A 163 -2.84 -9.63 -19.37
N ASP A 164 -4.04 -9.39 -18.86
CA ASP A 164 -4.33 -8.14 -18.16
C ASP A 164 -3.84 -8.25 -16.71
N TRP A 165 -3.00 -7.31 -16.29
CA TRP A 165 -2.41 -7.34 -14.94
C TRP A 165 -3.49 -7.16 -13.87
N SER A 166 -4.49 -6.31 -14.09
CA SER A 166 -5.56 -6.04 -13.12
C SER A 166 -6.47 -7.26 -12.96
N LEU A 167 -6.77 -7.97 -14.06
CA LEU A 167 -7.53 -9.22 -14.02
C LEU A 167 -6.74 -10.38 -13.40
N SER A 168 -5.43 -10.23 -13.16
CA SER A 168 -4.62 -11.29 -12.54
C SER A 168 -5.00 -11.53 -11.08
N TYR A 169 -5.57 -10.53 -10.40
CA TYR A 169 -6.16 -10.69 -9.06
C TYR A 169 -7.28 -11.74 -9.01
N LEU A 170 -7.98 -11.97 -10.12
CA LEU A 170 -9.02 -13.02 -10.23
C LEU A 170 -8.45 -14.41 -10.51
N SER A 171 -7.13 -14.57 -10.58
CA SER A 171 -6.49 -15.87 -10.83
C SER A 171 -6.49 -16.75 -9.58
N VAL A 172 -6.58 -18.07 -9.77
CA VAL A 172 -6.51 -19.06 -8.67
C VAL A 172 -5.20 -18.92 -7.90
N ALA A 173 -4.09 -18.70 -8.62
CA ALA A 173 -2.77 -18.61 -8.02
C ALA A 173 -2.59 -17.34 -7.16
N VAL A 174 -3.11 -16.20 -7.60
CA VAL A 174 -3.07 -14.95 -6.81
C VAL A 174 -3.96 -15.05 -5.58
N GLY A 175 -5.19 -15.54 -5.72
CA GLY A 175 -6.08 -15.78 -4.58
C GLY A 175 -5.44 -16.71 -3.55
N ASN A 176 -4.83 -17.83 -4.00
CA ASN A 176 -4.15 -18.76 -3.11
C ASN A 176 -2.96 -18.12 -2.37
N ALA A 177 -2.15 -17.31 -3.04
CA ALA A 177 -0.99 -16.66 -2.44
C ALA A 177 -1.39 -15.62 -1.37
N PHE A 178 -2.41 -14.80 -1.63
CA PHE A 178 -2.97 -13.90 -0.62
C PHE A 178 -3.62 -14.67 0.53
N GLY A 179 -4.39 -15.74 0.24
CA GLY A 179 -4.99 -16.59 1.26
C GLY A 179 -3.95 -17.17 2.22
N ARG A 180 -2.80 -17.62 1.69
CA ARG A 180 -1.66 -18.12 2.47
C ARG A 180 -0.99 -17.05 3.33
N LEU A 181 -0.91 -15.80 2.85
CA LEU A 181 -0.45 -14.66 3.65
C LEU A 181 -1.38 -14.45 4.86
N TYR A 182 -2.69 -14.35 4.61
CA TYR A 182 -3.69 -13.99 5.61
C TYR A 182 -3.90 -15.08 6.67
N ASN A 183 -3.93 -16.34 6.25
CA ASN A 183 -4.09 -17.47 7.18
C ASN A 183 -2.77 -17.91 7.84
N ASN A 184 -1.67 -17.19 7.59
CA ASN A 184 -0.34 -17.49 8.11
C ASN A 184 0.18 -18.89 7.74
N PHE A 185 -0.19 -19.42 6.57
CA PHE A 185 0.35 -20.67 6.06
C PHE A 185 1.88 -20.58 5.98
N ASP A 186 2.59 -21.64 6.38
CA ASP A 186 4.07 -21.68 6.46
C ASP A 186 4.72 -20.48 7.19
N GLY A 187 3.99 -19.79 8.07
CA GLY A 187 4.47 -18.61 8.79
C GLY A 187 4.63 -17.36 7.92
N LEU A 188 3.92 -17.25 6.79
CA LEU A 188 4.05 -16.11 5.87
C LEU A 188 3.53 -14.79 6.48
N GLY A 189 2.42 -14.84 7.22
CA GLY A 189 1.93 -13.69 7.97
C GLY A 189 2.86 -13.27 9.12
N ASP A 190 3.55 -14.24 9.74
CA ASP A 190 4.61 -13.97 10.72
C ASP A 190 5.83 -13.33 10.10
N ALA A 191 6.24 -13.77 8.91
CA ALA A 191 7.35 -13.16 8.17
C ALA A 191 7.01 -11.71 7.77
N PHE A 192 5.79 -11.47 7.28
CA PHE A 192 5.31 -10.12 6.99
C PHE A 192 5.33 -9.21 8.23
N ALA A 193 4.86 -9.72 9.37
CA ALA A 193 4.88 -8.97 10.62
C ALA A 193 6.31 -8.75 11.17
N ALA A 194 7.23 -9.69 10.93
CA ALA A 194 8.64 -9.53 11.26
C ALA A 194 9.33 -8.47 10.39
N TYR A 195 9.02 -8.45 9.09
CA TYR A 195 9.45 -7.39 8.18
C TYR A 195 8.98 -6.02 8.66
N TRP A 196 7.70 -5.89 9.03
CA TRP A 196 7.17 -4.64 9.58
C TRP A 196 7.88 -4.20 10.87
N LYS A 197 8.23 -5.13 11.76
CA LYS A 197 9.04 -4.81 12.94
C LYS A 197 10.42 -4.27 12.54
N LYS A 198 11.09 -4.90 11.57
CA LYS A 198 12.38 -4.44 11.07
C LYS A 198 12.25 -3.05 10.47
N LEU A 199 11.28 -2.83 9.59
CA LEU A 199 11.07 -1.54 8.94
C LEU A 199 10.77 -0.43 9.95
N ALA A 200 9.87 -0.65 10.90
CA ALA A 200 9.56 0.32 11.95
C ALA A 200 10.79 0.66 12.83
N SER A 201 11.67 -0.32 13.09
CA SER A 201 12.91 -0.05 13.85
C SER A 201 13.89 0.89 13.14
N GLU A 202 13.81 1.01 11.81
CA GLU A 202 14.63 1.97 11.05
C GLU A 202 14.13 3.41 11.16
N TYR A 203 12.83 3.59 11.47
CA TYR A 203 12.10 4.85 11.37
C TYR A 203 11.58 5.44 12.69
N VAL A 204 11.65 4.71 13.81
CA VAL A 204 11.10 5.16 15.11
C VAL A 204 11.55 6.56 15.56
N ASP A 205 12.79 6.94 15.23
CA ASP A 205 13.36 8.25 15.57
C ASP A 205 13.18 9.32 14.47
N THR A 206 12.60 8.95 13.33
CA THR A 206 12.47 9.81 12.15
C THR A 206 11.25 10.70 12.25
N THR A 207 11.47 12.02 12.28
CA THR A 207 10.42 13.00 12.62
C THR A 207 9.41 13.25 11.50
N ASN A 208 9.82 13.12 10.23
CA ASN A 208 8.95 13.37 9.08
C ASN A 208 8.16 12.14 8.63
N VAL A 209 8.26 10.98 9.29
CA VAL A 209 7.40 9.83 8.99
C VAL A 209 6.02 10.03 9.61
N VAL A 210 4.98 10.10 8.78
CA VAL A 210 3.59 10.30 9.25
C VAL A 210 2.92 9.00 9.66
N GLY A 211 3.45 7.88 9.17
CA GLY A 211 2.87 6.58 9.42
C GLY A 211 3.43 5.46 8.56
N TYR A 212 2.92 4.28 8.87
CA TYR A 212 3.24 3.00 8.24
C TYR A 212 2.01 2.48 7.50
N ASN A 213 1.96 2.58 6.17
CA ASN A 213 0.90 1.99 5.35
C ASN A 213 1.17 0.50 5.13
N LEU A 214 0.35 -0.34 5.79
CA LEU A 214 0.66 -1.75 6.02
C LEU A 214 0.82 -2.55 4.73
N LEU A 215 -0.04 -2.34 3.74
CA LEU A 215 0.04 -2.96 2.43
C LEU A 215 -0.81 -2.17 1.44
N ASN A 216 -0.23 -1.85 0.29
CA ASN A 216 -0.97 -1.29 -0.84
C ASN A 216 -2.01 -2.29 -1.37
N GLU A 217 -3.25 -1.84 -1.56
CA GLU A 217 -4.32 -2.52 -2.28
C GLU A 217 -4.45 -4.02 -1.98
N PRO A 218 -4.69 -4.41 -0.71
CA PRO A 218 -4.81 -5.81 -0.34
C PRO A 218 -5.94 -6.49 -1.11
N TRP A 219 -5.64 -7.61 -1.78
CA TRP A 219 -6.67 -8.41 -2.43
C TRP A 219 -7.51 -9.17 -1.39
N ALA A 220 -8.72 -9.58 -1.78
CA ALA A 220 -9.69 -10.23 -0.92
C ALA A 220 -9.26 -11.59 -0.32
N GLY A 221 -8.24 -12.23 -0.88
CA GLY A 221 -7.75 -13.55 -0.46
C GLY A 221 -8.10 -14.66 -1.45
N ASP A 222 -8.22 -15.90 -0.96
CA ASP A 222 -8.52 -17.07 -1.79
C ASP A 222 -10.03 -17.16 -2.09
N THR A 223 -10.47 -16.38 -3.08
CA THR A 223 -11.86 -16.29 -3.53
C THR A 223 -12.38 -17.56 -4.19
N TYR A 224 -11.49 -18.50 -4.56
CA TYR A 224 -11.89 -19.83 -5.06
C TYR A 224 -12.20 -20.79 -3.91
N ALA A 225 -11.52 -20.64 -2.78
CA ALA A 225 -11.81 -21.39 -1.56
C ALA A 225 -13.03 -20.81 -0.81
N ASP A 226 -13.14 -19.49 -0.71
CA ASP A 226 -14.31 -18.78 -0.15
C ASP A 226 -14.78 -17.65 -1.10
N PRO A 227 -15.75 -17.91 -1.98
CA PRO A 227 -16.31 -16.89 -2.88
C PRO A 227 -16.99 -15.72 -2.17
N THR A 228 -17.36 -15.87 -0.89
CA THR A 228 -17.99 -14.77 -0.14
C THR A 228 -17.04 -13.61 0.10
N LEU A 229 -15.73 -13.82 -0.05
CA LEU A 229 -14.70 -12.77 0.06
C LEU A 229 -14.85 -11.69 -1.03
N LEU A 230 -15.52 -11.97 -2.15
CA LEU A 230 -15.82 -10.98 -3.19
C LEU A 230 -17.00 -10.06 -2.85
N VAL A 231 -17.76 -10.36 -1.79
CA VAL A 231 -18.79 -9.44 -1.31
C VAL A 231 -18.10 -8.29 -0.57
N PRO A 232 -18.37 -7.02 -0.93
CA PRO A 232 -17.75 -5.87 -0.29
C PRO A 232 -17.81 -5.91 1.24
N GLY A 233 -16.66 -5.67 1.88
CA GLY A 233 -16.42 -5.67 3.31
C GLY A 233 -16.27 -7.06 3.94
N VAL A 234 -16.48 -8.15 3.21
CA VAL A 234 -16.33 -9.50 3.80
C VAL A 234 -14.86 -9.85 4.03
N ALA A 235 -14.00 -9.55 3.07
CA ALA A 235 -12.58 -9.83 3.17
C ALA A 235 -11.88 -9.03 4.28
N ASP A 236 -12.24 -7.74 4.46
CA ASP A 236 -11.70 -6.89 5.53
C ASP A 236 -11.70 -7.59 6.89
N ARG A 237 -12.88 -8.05 7.34
CA ARG A 237 -13.02 -8.73 8.64
C ARG A 237 -12.53 -10.18 8.65
N LYS A 238 -12.74 -10.93 7.56
CA LYS A 238 -12.45 -12.37 7.55
C LYS A 238 -10.97 -12.68 7.30
N ALA A 239 -10.31 -11.88 6.47
CA ALA A 239 -8.98 -12.14 5.95
C ALA A 239 -7.96 -11.10 6.42
N LEU A 240 -8.26 -9.81 6.27
CA LEU A 240 -7.27 -8.75 6.45
C LEU A 240 -7.03 -8.39 7.93
N GLU A 241 -8.11 -8.29 8.73
CA GLU A 241 -8.06 -7.79 10.11
C GLU A 241 -7.05 -8.54 10.98
N GLY A 242 -6.97 -9.87 10.82
CA GLY A 242 -6.02 -10.71 11.55
C GLY A 242 -4.55 -10.41 11.20
N LEU A 243 -4.26 -10.16 9.92
CA LEU A 243 -2.91 -9.80 9.47
C LEU A 243 -2.51 -8.41 9.97
N TRP A 244 -3.42 -7.42 9.87
CA TRP A 244 -3.17 -6.07 10.36
C TRP A 244 -2.85 -6.06 11.85
N ASN A 245 -3.67 -6.74 12.67
CA ASN A 245 -3.38 -6.87 14.10
C ASN A 245 -2.03 -7.56 14.37
N ARG A 246 -1.65 -8.57 13.57
CA ARG A 246 -0.36 -9.26 13.70
C ARG A 246 0.82 -8.33 13.40
N ALA A 247 0.78 -7.60 12.29
CA ALA A 247 1.81 -6.64 11.90
C ALA A 247 1.89 -5.49 12.91
N SER A 248 0.77 -4.87 13.26
CA SER A 248 0.70 -3.77 14.23
C SER A 248 1.24 -4.17 15.59
N LYS A 249 0.95 -5.38 16.08
CA LYS A 249 1.51 -5.88 17.35
C LYS A 249 3.04 -5.96 17.31
N LYS A 250 3.61 -6.36 16.17
CA LYS A 250 5.07 -6.46 15.99
C LYS A 250 5.72 -5.08 15.83
N ILE A 251 5.08 -4.14 15.14
CA ILE A 251 5.50 -2.73 15.06
C ILE A 251 5.56 -2.13 16.47
N ARG A 252 4.50 -2.29 17.27
CA ARG A 252 4.41 -1.74 18.63
C ARG A 252 5.42 -2.32 19.62
N MET A 253 6.17 -3.36 19.26
CA MET A 253 7.32 -3.82 20.06
C MET A 253 8.54 -2.90 19.95
N VAL A 254 8.62 -2.06 18.92
CA VAL A 254 9.77 -1.18 18.65
C VAL A 254 9.37 0.29 18.47
N ASP A 255 8.14 0.57 18.04
CA ASP A 255 7.63 1.92 17.82
C ASP A 255 6.19 2.01 18.33
N ASN A 256 6.00 2.73 19.44
CA ASN A 256 4.70 2.90 20.09
C ASN A 256 3.92 4.14 19.60
N ASP A 257 4.54 5.00 18.80
CA ASP A 257 4.03 6.35 18.54
C ASP A 257 3.55 6.56 17.10
N THR A 258 4.29 6.07 16.12
CA THR A 258 4.01 6.30 14.69
C THR A 258 2.66 5.71 14.30
N LEU A 259 1.86 6.46 13.54
CA LEU A 259 0.51 6.03 13.14
C LEU A 259 0.57 4.79 12.24
N ILE A 260 -0.40 3.90 12.40
CA ILE A 260 -0.58 2.73 11.53
C ILE A 260 -1.66 3.03 10.50
N TRP A 261 -1.27 3.01 9.24
CA TRP A 261 -2.13 3.25 8.10
C TRP A 261 -2.54 1.90 7.53
N PHE A 262 -3.84 1.66 7.39
CA PHE A 262 -4.35 0.37 6.94
C PHE A 262 -5.38 0.55 5.83
N GLU A 263 -5.35 -0.38 4.88
CA GLU A 263 -6.27 -0.42 3.74
C GLU A 263 -7.21 -1.63 3.86
N GLY A 264 -8.42 -1.47 3.35
CA GLY A 264 -9.34 -2.57 3.03
C GLY A 264 -9.20 -3.00 1.58
N THR A 265 -10.03 -3.93 1.11
CA THR A 265 -9.99 -4.29 -0.31
C THR A 265 -10.43 -3.11 -1.18
N THR A 266 -9.72 -2.84 -2.28
CA THR A 266 -9.95 -1.63 -3.08
C THR A 266 -11.40 -1.51 -3.54
N PHE A 267 -12.07 -2.60 -3.90
CA PHE A 267 -13.45 -2.57 -4.38
C PHE A 267 -14.53 -2.36 -3.29
N ASP A 268 -14.15 -2.14 -2.02
CA ASP A 268 -15.10 -2.01 -0.92
C ASP A 268 -15.90 -0.71 -0.94
N VAL A 269 -17.23 -0.85 -0.98
CA VAL A 269 -18.18 0.27 -0.86
C VAL A 269 -18.14 0.87 0.54
N LEU A 270 -18.24 0.04 1.58
CA LEU A 270 -18.03 0.39 2.98
C LEU A 270 -16.98 -0.56 3.55
N SER A 271 -16.16 -0.06 4.47
CA SER A 271 -15.18 -0.90 5.16
C SER A 271 -15.89 -1.97 5.97
N GLY A 272 -15.36 -3.18 5.90
CA GLY A 272 -15.88 -4.33 6.61
C GLY A 272 -15.20 -4.64 7.94
N PHE A 273 -14.12 -3.93 8.30
CA PHE A 273 -13.38 -4.16 9.54
C PHE A 273 -14.29 -4.04 10.76
N ASN A 274 -14.16 -4.96 11.73
CA ASN A 274 -14.84 -4.84 13.01
C ASN A 274 -14.22 -3.70 13.83
N ASN A 275 -12.89 -3.56 13.76
CA ASN A 275 -12.16 -2.48 14.40
C ASN A 275 -10.88 -2.15 13.64
N VAL A 276 -10.32 -0.98 13.91
CA VAL A 276 -8.99 -0.59 13.43
C VAL A 276 -7.91 -1.51 14.02
N PRO A 277 -6.68 -1.52 13.45
CA PRO A 277 -5.58 -2.30 14.02
C PRO A 277 -5.37 -2.01 15.52
N LEU A 278 -5.33 -3.07 16.32
CA LEU A 278 -5.24 -3.06 17.79
C LEU A 278 -6.39 -2.32 18.51
N GLY A 279 -7.43 -1.90 17.80
CA GLY A 279 -8.60 -1.22 18.35
C GLY A 279 -8.35 0.21 18.85
N ASP A 280 -7.20 0.82 18.49
CA ASP A 280 -6.85 2.17 18.89
C ASP A 280 -6.94 3.15 17.72
N GLY A 281 -8.14 3.70 17.51
CA GLY A 281 -8.40 4.66 16.43
C GLY A 281 -7.63 5.98 16.56
N SER A 282 -7.09 6.30 17.75
CA SER A 282 -6.23 7.46 17.96
C SER A 282 -4.82 7.27 17.40
N LYS A 283 -4.45 6.02 17.08
CA LYS A 283 -3.13 5.61 16.57
C LYS A 283 -3.17 4.98 15.19
N THR A 284 -4.31 5.05 14.51
CA THR A 284 -4.50 4.48 13.17
C THR A 284 -5.07 5.50 12.20
N VAL A 285 -4.89 5.25 10.91
CA VAL A 285 -5.50 6.01 9.81
C VAL A 285 -6.02 5.01 8.77
N HIS A 286 -7.27 5.18 8.35
CA HIS A 286 -7.85 4.39 7.27
C HIS A 286 -7.42 4.97 5.92
N SER A 287 -6.53 4.25 5.25
CA SER A 287 -6.06 4.61 3.91
C SER A 287 -6.97 3.97 2.88
N PHE A 288 -7.27 4.69 1.81
CA PHE A 288 -8.12 4.18 0.73
C PHE A 288 -7.78 4.85 -0.59
N HIS A 289 -8.12 4.17 -1.68
CA HIS A 289 -7.89 4.67 -3.04
C HIS A 289 -9.20 5.01 -3.75
N TYR A 290 -9.08 5.75 -4.84
CA TYR A 290 -10.18 5.97 -5.76
C TYR A 290 -9.75 5.85 -7.23
N TYR A 291 -10.36 4.88 -7.90
CA TYR A 291 -10.34 4.69 -9.34
C TYR A 291 -11.75 4.33 -9.81
N ASN A 292 -12.10 4.74 -11.02
CA ASN A 292 -13.38 4.36 -11.61
C ASN A 292 -13.12 3.67 -12.95
N PRO A 293 -13.14 2.33 -13.02
CA PRO A 293 -13.36 1.32 -11.94
C PRO A 293 -12.15 1.15 -10.97
N PRO A 294 -12.27 0.48 -9.79
CA PRO A 294 -13.39 -0.37 -9.37
C PRO A 294 -14.47 0.31 -8.51
N GLN A 295 -14.25 1.55 -8.05
CA GLN A 295 -15.32 2.26 -7.34
C GLN A 295 -16.46 2.60 -8.29
N LEU A 296 -17.67 2.52 -7.76
CA LEU A 296 -18.89 2.85 -8.47
C LEU A 296 -19.26 4.31 -8.19
N GLY A 297 -19.42 5.09 -9.26
CA GLY A 297 -19.82 6.49 -9.15
C GLY A 297 -18.66 7.46 -8.93
N PRO A 298 -18.96 8.74 -8.65
CA PRO A 298 -17.97 9.80 -8.47
C PRO A 298 -17.24 9.72 -7.11
N LEU A 299 -16.08 10.37 -7.01
CA LEU A 299 -15.24 10.40 -5.80
C LEU A 299 -16.02 10.84 -4.56
N LYS A 300 -16.92 11.81 -4.66
CA LYS A 300 -17.73 12.30 -3.54
C LYS A 300 -18.52 11.19 -2.83
N ASP A 301 -18.97 10.16 -3.56
CA ASP A 301 -19.74 9.05 -2.97
C ASP A 301 -18.80 8.12 -2.20
N THR A 302 -17.58 7.92 -2.72
CA THR A 302 -16.50 7.21 -2.01
C THR A 302 -16.11 7.98 -0.74
N LEU A 303 -15.91 9.29 -0.82
CA LEU A 303 -15.59 10.13 0.35
C LEU A 303 -16.69 10.07 1.41
N TYR A 304 -17.96 10.11 1.00
CA TYR A 304 -19.10 9.95 1.90
C TYR A 304 -19.09 8.60 2.63
N ASN A 305 -18.84 7.51 1.90
CA ASN A 305 -18.75 6.17 2.49
C ASN A 305 -17.55 6.05 3.44
N ARG A 306 -16.38 6.56 3.05
CA ARG A 306 -15.18 6.56 3.89
C ARG A 306 -15.37 7.41 5.14
N HIS A 307 -16.07 8.54 5.06
CA HIS A 307 -16.42 9.33 6.25
C HIS A 307 -17.26 8.51 7.24
N LYS A 308 -18.28 7.78 6.77
CA LYS A 308 -19.08 6.88 7.62
C LYS A 308 -18.22 5.79 8.27
N ASP A 309 -17.29 5.22 7.53
CA ASP A 309 -16.34 4.24 8.07
C ASP A 309 -15.45 4.85 9.15
N ASN A 310 -14.91 6.04 8.93
CA ASN A 310 -14.03 6.73 9.87
C ASN A 310 -14.73 7.12 11.17
N VAL A 311 -16.01 7.55 11.08
CA VAL A 311 -16.87 7.79 12.26
C VAL A 311 -17.08 6.50 13.04
N ARG A 312 -17.46 5.42 12.35
CA ARG A 312 -17.71 4.11 12.97
C ARG A 312 -16.46 3.52 13.64
N LEU A 313 -15.32 3.62 12.96
CA LEU A 313 -14.02 3.10 13.40
C LEU A 313 -13.25 4.07 14.31
N LYS A 314 -13.79 5.27 14.56
CA LYS A 314 -13.18 6.32 15.40
C LYS A 314 -11.74 6.65 15.00
N THR A 315 -11.53 6.84 13.70
CA THR A 315 -10.21 7.10 13.10
C THR A 315 -10.31 8.22 12.06
N ALA A 316 -9.20 8.58 11.43
CA ALA A 316 -9.13 9.50 10.30
C ALA A 316 -9.02 8.71 9.00
N GLY A 317 -9.31 9.34 7.86
CA GLY A 317 -9.09 8.72 6.56
C GLY A 317 -8.38 9.62 5.58
N VAL A 318 -7.59 9.01 4.71
CA VAL A 318 -6.76 9.69 3.71
C VAL A 318 -6.85 8.96 2.39
N LEU A 319 -7.01 9.72 1.31
CA LEU A 319 -7.01 9.22 -0.06
C LEU A 319 -5.56 9.04 -0.52
N THR A 320 -5.00 7.84 -0.36
CA THR A 320 -3.56 7.60 -0.57
C THR A 320 -3.15 7.37 -2.03
N GLU A 321 -4.13 7.11 -2.89
CA GLU A 321 -3.93 7.03 -4.32
C GLU A 321 -5.22 7.36 -5.09
N LEU A 322 -5.06 8.12 -6.16
CA LEU A 322 -6.13 8.47 -7.07
C LEU A 322 -5.57 8.69 -8.48
N THR A 323 -6.46 8.68 -9.45
CA THR A 323 -6.10 9.04 -10.82
C THR A 323 -5.67 10.52 -10.92
N PHE A 324 -4.39 10.74 -11.20
CA PHE A 324 -3.80 12.06 -11.46
C PHE A 324 -3.15 12.08 -12.86
N TRP A 325 -3.95 11.89 -13.91
CA TRP A 325 -3.48 12.00 -15.29
C TRP A 325 -3.60 13.44 -15.77
N MET A 326 -2.51 13.99 -16.30
CA MET A 326 -2.54 15.25 -17.04
C MET A 326 -2.60 14.94 -18.52
N GLY A 327 -3.47 15.62 -19.26
CA GLY A 327 -3.63 15.40 -20.69
C GLY A 327 -4.80 16.19 -21.25
N ASP A 328 -5.88 15.48 -21.60
CA ASP A 328 -7.05 16.10 -22.22
C ASP A 328 -7.95 16.87 -21.23
N ASP A 329 -8.89 17.66 -21.76
CA ASP A 329 -9.81 18.47 -20.96
C ASP A 329 -10.65 17.62 -20.00
N LYS A 330 -10.96 16.37 -20.36
CA LYS A 330 -11.73 15.46 -19.51
C LYS A 330 -10.91 15.01 -18.30
N GLN A 331 -9.64 14.69 -18.51
CA GLN A 331 -8.70 14.35 -17.44
C GLN A 331 -8.49 15.54 -16.50
N MET A 332 -8.30 16.74 -17.06
CA MET A 332 -8.16 17.97 -16.27
C MET A 332 -9.44 18.30 -15.47
N THR A 333 -10.61 18.12 -16.07
CA THR A 333 -11.89 18.30 -15.38
C THR A 333 -12.04 17.29 -14.24
N GLY A 334 -11.74 16.01 -14.48
CA GLY A 334 -11.79 14.98 -13.44
C GLY A 334 -10.84 15.25 -12.28
N LEU A 335 -9.67 15.83 -12.56
CA LEU A 335 -8.73 16.25 -11.53
C LEU A 335 -9.30 17.40 -10.68
N VAL A 336 -9.85 18.44 -11.31
CA VAL A 336 -10.46 19.58 -10.60
C VAL A 336 -11.64 19.11 -9.74
N GLU A 337 -12.47 18.21 -10.26
CA GLU A 337 -13.57 17.60 -9.51
C GLU A 337 -13.07 16.81 -8.30
N ALA A 338 -11.97 16.05 -8.46
CA ALA A 338 -11.38 15.29 -7.38
C ALA A 338 -10.85 16.20 -6.26
N MET A 339 -10.07 17.22 -6.61
CA MET A 339 -9.51 18.19 -5.64
C MET A 339 -10.62 18.98 -4.93
N SER A 340 -11.64 19.41 -5.69
CA SER A 340 -12.79 20.12 -5.10
C SER A 340 -13.57 19.24 -4.13
N ALA A 341 -13.71 17.94 -4.43
CA ALA A 341 -14.38 16.99 -3.56
C ALA A 341 -13.57 16.71 -2.28
N THR A 342 -12.25 16.58 -2.37
CA THR A 342 -11.39 16.40 -1.19
C THR A 342 -11.38 17.64 -0.31
N ASP A 343 -11.30 18.84 -0.88
CA ASP A 343 -11.34 20.10 -0.14
C ASP A 343 -12.68 20.30 0.58
N ALA A 344 -13.80 20.06 -0.12
CA ALA A 344 -15.14 20.19 0.46
C ALA A 344 -15.38 19.23 1.63
N ASN A 345 -14.64 18.12 1.69
CA ASN A 345 -14.74 17.12 2.75
C ASN A 345 -13.56 17.16 3.74
N MET A 346 -12.62 18.10 3.57
CA MET A 346 -11.40 18.19 4.39
C MET A 346 -10.64 16.84 4.45
N VAL A 347 -10.42 16.23 3.29
CA VAL A 347 -9.71 14.95 3.14
C VAL A 347 -8.35 15.18 2.50
N SER A 348 -7.30 14.65 3.15
CA SER A 348 -5.94 14.65 2.59
C SER A 348 -5.84 13.71 1.39
N TRP A 349 -4.94 13.99 0.46
CA TRP A 349 -4.68 13.17 -0.72
C TRP A 349 -3.18 13.05 -1.03
N ILE A 350 -2.77 11.94 -1.64
CA ILE A 350 -1.37 11.66 -2.02
C ILE A 350 -1.30 11.04 -3.42
#